data_AF-A0AA42HR22-F1
#
_entry.id   AF-A0AA42HR22-F1
#
_cell.length_a   1.000
_cell.length_b   1.000
_cell.length_c   1.000
_cell.angle_alpha   90.00
_cell.angle_beta   90.00
_cell.angle_gamma   90.00
#
_symmetry.space_group_name_H-M   'P 1'
#
loop_
_entity.id
_entity.type
_entity.pdbx_description
1 polymer ?
#
loop_
_entity_poly.entity_id
_entity_poly.type
_entity_poly.pdbx_seq_one_letter_code
_entity_poly.pdbx_strand_id
1 'polypeptide(L)' 'MFDEAFGMAAMCAGKFREGVRDTFGASIVADVLDPILKEVDSLRILNAAFKQQSFAIDRTLNDARELQFKDSGWNQ' A
#
# COMPACT_ATOMS: atom_id res chain seq x y z
N MET A 1 2.96 6.31 4.32
CA MET A 1 4.07 5.43 3.90
C MET A 1 3.98 5.05 2.42
N PHE A 2 3.18 4.05 1.99
CA PHE A 2 3.13 3.68 0.57
C PHE A 2 2.47 4.72 -0.34
N ASP A 3 1.47 5.47 0.15
CA ASP A 3 0.89 6.59 -0.60
C ASP A 3 1.91 7.72 -0.83
N GLU A 4 2.73 8.01 0.18
CA GLU A 4 3.82 9.00 0.07
C GLU A 4 4.93 8.50 -0.87
N ALA A 5 5.32 7.22 -0.76
CA ALA A 5 6.31 6.61 -1.64
C ALA A 5 5.86 6.66 -3.12
N PHE A 6 4.58 6.33 -3.38
CA PHE A 6 4.01 6.45 -4.71
C PHE A 6 3.97 7.91 -5.19
N GLY A 7 3.53 8.85 -4.35
CA GLY A 7 3.51 10.27 -4.69
C GLY A 7 4.89 10.83 -5.03
N MET A 8 5.91 10.47 -4.25
CA MET A 8 7.30 10.85 -4.51
C MET A 8 7.83 10.22 -5.80
N ALA A 9 7.59 8.93 -6.02
CA ALA A 9 8.02 8.23 -7.23
C ALA A 9 7.37 8.86 -8.48
N ALA A 10 6.06 9.10 -8.45
CA ALA A 10 5.30 9.70 -9.55
C ALA A 10 5.82 11.12 -9.87
N MET A 11 6.10 11.92 -8.85
CA MET A 11 6.67 13.26 -9.02
C MET A 11 8.06 13.21 -9.68
N CYS A 12 8.95 12.34 -9.20
CA CYS A 12 10.30 12.20 -9.74
C CYS A 12 10.28 11.71 -11.19
N ALA A 13 9.46 10.70 -11.49
CA ALA A 13 9.30 10.18 -12.84
C ALA A 13 8.70 11.23 -13.79
N GLY A 14 7.73 12.03 -13.31
CA GLY A 14 7.17 13.16 -14.05
C GLY A 14 8.23 14.20 -14.42
N LYS A 15 9.02 14.66 -13.45
CA LYS A 15 10.12 15.62 -13.68
C LYS A 15 11.16 15.10 -14.66
N PHE A 16 11.53 13.82 -14.55
CA PHE A 16 12.45 13.20 -15.52
C PHE A 16 11.85 13.22 -16.93
N ARG A 17 10.61 12.74 -17.07
CA ARG A 17 9.89 12.68 -18.35
C ARG A 17 9.78 14.04 -19.03
N GLU A 18 9.52 15.11 -18.27
CA GLU A 18 9.47 16.48 -18.79
C GLU A 18 10.80 16.95 -19.41
N GLY A 19 11.93 16.42 -18.94
CA GLY A 19 13.28 16.72 -19.42
C GLY A 19 13.75 15.88 -20.61
N VAL A 20 13.08 14.76 -20.90
CA VAL A 20 13.47 13.83 -21.98
C VAL A 20 13.25 14.48 -23.36
N ARG A 21 14.26 14.40 -24.22
CA ARG A 21 14.23 14.92 -25.60
C ARG A 21 14.69 13.90 -26.64
N ASP A 22 15.30 12.81 -26.21
CA ASP A 22 15.89 11.79 -27.07
C ASP A 22 15.22 10.42 -26.87
N THR A 23 15.50 9.52 -27.81
CA THR A 23 14.94 8.16 -27.82
C THR A 23 15.44 7.32 -26.65
N PHE A 24 16.66 7.56 -26.16
CA PHE A 24 17.22 6.82 -25.03
C PHE A 24 16.55 7.20 -23.71
N GLY A 25 16.30 8.49 -23.47
CA GLY A 25 15.52 8.94 -22.34
C GLY A 25 14.08 8.42 -22.41
N ALA A 26 13.51 8.34 -23.61
CA ALA A 26 12.17 7.76 -23.80
C ALA A 26 12.15 6.26 -23.44
N SER A 27 13.20 5.49 -23.78
CA SER A 27 13.30 4.08 -23.37
C SER A 27 13.48 3.94 -21.86
N ILE A 28 14.23 4.82 -21.19
CA ILE A 28 14.32 4.82 -19.72
C ILE A 28 12.94 5.02 -19.08
N VAL A 29 12.14 5.95 -19.62
CA VAL A 29 10.78 6.19 -19.12
C VAL A 29 9.94 4.92 -19.27
N ALA A 30 9.88 4.36 -20.48
CA ALA A 30 8.99 3.24 -20.80
C ALA A 30 9.42 1.92 -20.16
N ASP A 31 10.72 1.63 -20.16
CA ASP A 31 11.24 0.30 -19.79
C ASP A 31 11.66 0.23 -18.32
N VAL A 32 11.84 1.36 -17.65
CA VAL A 32 12.31 1.41 -16.25
C VAL A 32 11.34 2.16 -15.36
N LEU A 33 11.06 3.43 -15.64
CA LEU A 33 10.29 4.27 -14.71
C LEU A 33 8.82 3.85 -14.64
N ASP A 34 8.17 3.60 -15.77
CA ASP A 34 6.77 3.18 -15.80
C ASP A 34 6.53 1.82 -15.11
N PRO A 35 7.35 0.79 -15.34
CA PRO A 35 7.28 -0.45 -14.57
C PRO A 35 7.48 -0.24 -13.06
N ILE A 36 8.48 0.54 -12.65
CA ILE A 36 8.73 0.80 -11.23
C ILE A 36 7.53 1.51 -10.58
N LEU A 37 6.95 2.52 -11.26
CA LEU A 37 5.76 3.20 -10.77
C LEU A 37 4.58 2.25 -10.59
N LYS A 38 4.38 1.34 -11.54
CA LYS A 38 3.33 0.32 -11.47
C LYS A 38 3.53 -0.63 -10.29
N GLU A 39 4.75 -1.08 -10.05
CA GLU A 39 5.05 -1.97 -8.91
C GLU A 39 4.86 -1.24 -7.57
N VAL A 40 5.26 0.03 -7.47
CA VAL A 40 5.02 0.84 -6.26
C VAL A 40 3.52 1.05 -6.01
N ASP A 41 2.73 1.29 -7.06
CA ASP A 41 1.26 1.39 -6.92
C ASP A 41 0.64 0.06 -6.50
N SER A 42 1.14 -1.06 -7.05
CA SER A 42 0.70 -2.40 -6.69
C SER A 42 0.94 -2.69 -5.20
N LEU A 43 2.11 -2.31 -4.68
CA LEU A 43 2.43 -2.41 -3.26
C LEU A 43 1.54 -1.50 -2.40
N ARG A 44 1.21 -0.30 -2.88
CA ARG A 44 0.31 0.63 -2.20
C ARG A 44 -1.10 0.04 -2.04
N ILE A 45 -1.63 -0.54 -3.12
CA ILE A 45 -2.94 -1.21 -3.12
C ILE A 45 -2.92 -2.43 -2.19
N LEU A 46 -1.89 -3.28 -2.30
CA LEU A 46 -1.72 -4.46 -1.46
C LEU A 46 -1.69 -4.11 0.02
N ASN A 47 -0.92 -3.08 0.39
CA ASN A 47 -0.82 -2.62 1.77
C ASN A 47 -2.15 -2.06 2.30
N ALA A 48 -2.94 -1.38 1.47
CA ALA A 48 -4.27 -0.92 1.86
C ALA A 48 -5.21 -2.11 2.17
N ALA A 49 -5.22 -3.12 1.30
CA ALA A 49 -6.00 -4.34 1.51
C ALA A 49 -5.53 -5.10 2.76
N PHE A 50 -4.22 -5.22 2.96
CA PHE A 50 -3.63 -5.85 4.14
C PHE A 50 -4.07 -5.16 5.44
N LYS A 51 -3.99 -3.83 5.49
CA LYS A 51 -4.43 -3.05 6.66
C LYS A 51 -5.90 -3.28 6.97
N GLN A 52 -6.76 -3.28 5.95
CA GLN A 52 -8.19 -3.54 6.13
C GLN A 52 -8.44 -4.93 6.74
N GLN A 53 -7.74 -5.96 6.24
CA GLN A 53 -7.85 -7.32 6.78
C GLN A 53 -7.32 -7.41 8.22
N SER A 54 -6.17 -6.79 8.50
CA SER A 54 -5.61 -6.73 9.87
C SER A 54 -6.61 -6.13 10.85
N PHE A 55 -7.24 -5.01 10.51
CA PHE A 55 -8.26 -4.39 11.37
C PHE A 55 -9.48 -5.28 11.59
N ALA A 56 -9.92 -6.03 10.58
CA ALA A 56 -11.03 -6.96 10.72
C ALA A 56 -10.69 -8.13 11.67
N ILE A 57 -9.46 -8.65 11.59
CA ILE A 57 -8.95 -9.68 12.50
C ILE A 57 -8.88 -9.14 13.93
N ASP A 58 -8.30 -7.95 14.12
CA ASP A 58 -8.16 -7.34 15.44
C ASP A 58 -9.52 -7.11 16.10
N ARG A 59 -10.52 -6.65 15.33
CA ARG A 59 -11.90 -6.52 15.81
C ARG A 59 -12.47 -7.86 16.23
N THR A 60 -12.40 -8.86 15.37
CA THR A 60 -12.91 -10.21 15.65
C THR A 60 -12.27 -10.80 16.90
N LEU A 61 -10.96 -10.61 17.07
CA LEU A 61 -10.22 -11.08 18.23
C LEU A 61 -10.67 -10.39 19.52
N ASN A 62 -10.92 -9.07 19.47
CA ASN A 62 -11.44 -8.34 20.62
C ASN A 62 -12.87 -8.75 20.96
N ASP A 63 -13.74 -8.92 19.97
CA ASP A 63 -15.11 -9.39 20.17
C ASP A 63 -15.12 -10.78 20.83
N ALA A 64 -14.26 -11.69 20.37
CA ALA A 64 -14.13 -13.04 20.95
C ALA A 64 -13.63 -12.99 22.40
N ARG A 65 -12.68 -12.10 22.72
CA ARG A 65 -12.21 -11.90 24.10
C ARG A 65 -13.33 -11.37 24.99
N GLU A 66 -14.10 -10.39 24.54
CA GLU A 66 -15.23 -9.85 25.31
C GLU A 66 -16.29 -10.92 25.60
N LEU A 67 -16.59 -11.79 24.63
CA LEU A 67 -17.50 -12.91 24.84
C LEU A 67 -16.94 -13.90 25.88
N GLN A 68 -15.66 -14.27 25.77
CA GLN A 68 -15.01 -15.15 26.76
C GLN A 68 -15.02 -14.56 28.17
N PHE A 69 -14.78 -13.25 28.32
CA PHE A 69 -14.86 -12.57 29.60
C PHE A 69 -16.28 -12.58 30.16
N LYS A 70 -17.29 -12.33 29.34
CA LYS A 70 -18.70 -12.42 29.75
C LYS A 70 -19.05 -13.84 30.21
N ASP A 71 -18.69 -14.88 29.44
CA ASP A 71 -18.98 -16.27 29.82
C ASP A 71 -18.26 -16.70 31.12
N SER A 72 -17.06 -16.16 31.39
CA SER A 72 -16.32 -16.43 32.63
C SER A 72 -16.90 -15.73 33.87
N GLY A 73 -17.65 -14.64 33.68
CA GLY A 73 -18.27 -13.87 34.76
C GLY A 73 -19.65 -14.38 35.19
N TRP A 74 -20.22 -15.39 34.52
CA TRP A 74 -21.52 -15.98 34.85
C TRP A 74 -21.42 -17.23 35.74
N ASN A 75 -20.20 -17.65 36.11
CA ASN A 75 -19.95 -18.80 36.98
C ASN A 75 -19.74 -18.42 38.45
N GLN A 76 -20.25 -17.28 38.92
CA GLN A 76 -20.18 -16.87 40.32
C GLN A 76 -21.52 -16.42 40.89
#